data_AF-A0A661A302-F1
#
_entry.id   AF-A0A661A302-F1
#
_cell.length_a   1.000
_cell.length_b   1.000
_cell.length_c   1.000
_cell.angle_alpha   90.00
_cell.angle_beta   90.00
_cell.angle_gamma   90.00
#
_symmetry.space_group_name_H-M   'P 1'
#
loop_
_entity.id
_entity.type
_entity.pdbx_description
1 polymer ?
#
loop_
_entity_poly.entity_id
_entity_poly.type
_entity_poly.pdbx_seq_one_letter_code
_entity_poly.pdbx_strand_id
1 'polypeptide(L)'
;PSTAHLYALVRQLERIETEGLANRHARHRAMATRTREWATGHGWKLFPAEGFASDTVSCIARAEGPDFNDALARLAEEGLLVSGGYGKLKGETFRIGHMGEHTMDDLEHLLARFDALLQESAR
;
A
#
# COMPACT_ATOMS: atom_id res chain seq x y z
N PRO A 1 -25.31 -4.31 22.29
CA PRO A 1 -25.27 -3.19 21.31
C PRO A 1 -23.84 -2.65 21.15
N SER A 2 -23.51 -2.13 19.97
CA SER A 2 -22.13 -1.78 19.60
C SER A 2 -21.84 -0.27 19.72
N THR A 3 -22.14 0.29 20.90
CA THR A 3 -22.14 1.74 21.15
C THR A 3 -20.82 2.42 20.80
N ALA A 4 -19.68 1.82 21.14
CA ALA A 4 -18.36 2.37 20.82
C ALA A 4 -18.11 2.49 19.31
N HIS A 5 -18.53 1.51 18.50
CA HIS A 5 -18.36 1.57 17.05
C HIS A 5 -19.23 2.65 16.41
N LEU A 6 -20.42 2.93 16.96
CA LEU A 6 -21.26 4.03 16.48
C LEU A 6 -20.58 5.39 16.69
N TYR A 7 -20.02 5.63 17.88
CA TYR A 7 -19.26 6.86 18.13
C TYR A 7 -18.02 6.98 17.24
N ALA A 8 -17.29 5.88 17.04
CA ALA A 8 -16.13 5.87 16.13
C ALA A 8 -16.54 6.18 14.68
N LEU A 9 -17.64 5.60 14.20
CA LEU A 9 -18.18 5.87 12.86
C LEU A 9 -18.54 7.35 12.69
N VAL A 10 -19.30 7.93 13.63
CA VAL A 10 -19.66 9.36 13.60
C VAL A 10 -18.41 10.22 13.50
N ARG A 11 -17.39 9.92 14.33
CA ARG A 11 -16.14 10.69 14.30
C ARG A 11 -15.38 10.57 12.98
N GLN A 12 -15.38 9.40 12.35
CA GLN A 12 -14.73 9.23 11.04
C GLN A 12 -15.50 9.94 9.92
N LEU A 13 -16.83 9.96 9.97
CA LEU A 13 -17.64 10.72 9.02
C LEU A 13 -17.35 12.22 9.12
N GLU A 14 -17.28 12.78 10.33
CA GLU A 14 -16.89 14.19 10.54
C GLU A 14 -15.52 14.52 9.93
N ARG A 15 -14.54 13.62 10.07
CA ARG A 15 -13.20 13.80 9.47
C ARG A 15 -13.27 13.81 7.94
N ILE A 16 -14.03 12.87 7.36
CA ILE A 16 -14.23 12.79 5.90
C ILE A 16 -14.92 14.05 5.37
N GLU A 17 -15.93 14.54 6.08
CA GLU A 17 -16.64 15.78 5.73
C GLU A 17 -15.72 17.00 5.82
N THR A 18 -14.90 17.08 6.87
CA THR A 18 -13.93 18.17 7.08
C THR A 18 -12.85 18.20 5.99
N GLU A 19 -12.31 17.03 5.62
CA GLU A 19 -11.34 16.91 4.52
C GLU A 19 -11.98 17.24 3.17
N GLY A 20 -13.24 16.82 2.99
CA GLY A 20 -13.97 16.88 1.74
C GLY A 20 -13.71 15.66 0.85
N LEU A 21 -14.77 15.06 0.31
CA LEU A 21 -14.69 13.80 -0.44
C LEU A 21 -13.76 13.89 -1.67
N ALA A 22 -13.80 15.02 -2.38
CA ALA A 22 -12.94 15.25 -3.55
C ALA A 22 -11.46 15.26 -3.18
N ASN A 23 -11.09 15.92 -2.07
CA ASN A 23 -9.72 15.98 -1.57
C ASN A 23 -9.26 14.61 -1.06
N ARG A 24 -10.13 13.89 -0.35
CA ARG A 24 -9.84 12.52 0.11
C ARG A 24 -9.54 11.58 -1.05
N HIS A 25 -10.38 11.59 -2.08
CA HIS A 25 -10.15 10.81 -3.29
C HIS A 25 -8.88 11.25 -4.03
N ALA A 26 -8.58 12.55 -4.08
CA ALA A 26 -7.36 13.04 -4.70
C ALA A 26 -6.10 12.57 -3.95
N ARG A 27 -6.13 12.57 -2.62
CA ARG A 27 -5.05 12.04 -1.77
C ARG A 27 -4.83 10.55 -1.99
N HIS A 28 -5.89 9.75 -2.00
CA HIS A 28 -5.79 8.31 -2.31
C HIS A 28 -5.23 8.06 -3.71
N ARG A 29 -5.73 8.78 -4.73
CA ARG A 29 -5.18 8.71 -6.10
C ARG A 29 -3.69 9.05 -6.17
N ALA A 30 -3.26 10.11 -5.49
CA ALA A 30 -1.86 10.52 -5.47
C ALA A 30 -0.96 9.43 -4.89
N MET A 31 -1.33 8.86 -3.74
CA MET A 31 -0.60 7.75 -3.13
C MET A 31 -0.61 6.49 -4.02
N ALA A 32 -1.74 6.20 -4.67
CA ALA A 32 -1.85 5.09 -5.60
C ALA A 32 -0.92 5.26 -6.80
N THR A 33 -0.86 6.45 -7.40
CA THR A 33 0.08 6.76 -8.49
C THR A 33 1.52 6.59 -8.04
N ARG A 34 1.89 7.20 -6.90
CA ARG A 34 3.25 7.11 -6.34
C ARG A 34 3.69 5.68 -6.08
N THR A 35 2.80 4.85 -5.54
CA THR A 35 3.06 3.43 -5.28
C THR A 35 3.26 2.65 -6.58
N ARG A 36 2.46 2.94 -7.62
CA ARG A 36 2.57 2.30 -8.93
C ARG A 36 3.89 2.66 -9.61
N GLU A 37 4.26 3.94 -9.61
CA GLU A 37 5.53 4.43 -10.15
C GLU A 37 6.72 3.80 -9.44
N TRP A 38 6.72 3.81 -8.10
CA TRP A 38 7.73 3.14 -7.28
C TRP A 38 7.90 1.68 -7.67
N ALA A 39 6.79 0.94 -7.78
CA ALA A 39 6.83 -0.48 -8.07
C ALA A 39 7.41 -0.75 -9.47
N THR A 40 6.97 0.02 -10.47
CA THR A 40 7.48 -0.11 -11.84
C THR A 40 8.94 0.30 -11.96
N GLY A 41 9.42 1.25 -11.14
CA GLY A 41 10.83 1.65 -11.08
C GLY A 41 11.76 0.53 -10.61
N HIS A 42 11.24 -0.45 -9.88
CA HIS A 42 11.96 -1.65 -9.43
C HIS A 42 11.88 -2.83 -10.42
N GLY A 43 11.23 -2.66 -11.58
CA GLY A 43 11.04 -3.74 -12.57
C GLY A 43 9.88 -4.70 -12.23
N TRP A 44 9.14 -4.45 -11.14
CA TRP A 44 7.89 -5.15 -10.88
C TRP A 44 6.77 -4.67 -11.82
N LYS A 45 5.68 -5.43 -11.91
CA LYS A 45 4.51 -5.07 -12.73
C LYS A 45 3.25 -5.01 -11.88
N LEU A 46 2.28 -4.21 -12.29
CA LEU A 46 0.96 -4.25 -11.68
C LEU A 46 0.29 -5.57 -12.04
N PHE A 47 -0.31 -6.23 -11.04
CA PHE A 47 -1.09 -7.44 -11.24
C PHE A 47 -2.43 -7.21 -11.98
N PRO A 48 -3.23 -6.15 -11.71
CA PRO A 48 -4.46 -5.94 -12.45
C PRO A 48 -4.19 -5.56 -13.92
N ALA A 49 -5.17 -5.87 -14.78
CA ALA A 49 -5.17 -5.41 -16.16
C ALA A 49 -5.19 -3.86 -16.23
N GLU A 50 -4.67 -3.32 -17.33
CA GLU A 50 -4.68 -1.88 -17.59
C GLU A 50 -6.10 -1.31 -17.49
N GLY A 51 -6.24 -0.16 -16.82
CA GLY A 51 -7.54 0.48 -16.57
C GLY A 51 -8.32 -0.08 -15.38
N PHE A 52 -7.90 -1.20 -14.77
CA PHE A 52 -8.59 -1.82 -13.62
C PHE A 52 -7.79 -1.75 -12.31
N ALA A 53 -6.79 -0.87 -12.24
CA ALA A 53 -6.04 -0.63 -11.01
C ALA A 53 -6.88 0.13 -9.98
N SER A 54 -6.80 -0.28 -8.70
CA SER A 54 -7.50 0.38 -7.60
C SER A 54 -6.72 1.59 -7.08
N ASP A 55 -7.45 2.64 -6.69
CA ASP A 55 -6.89 3.82 -6.03
C ASP A 55 -6.75 3.67 -4.51
N THR A 56 -7.11 2.51 -3.94
CA THR A 56 -7.02 2.25 -2.49
C THR A 56 -6.02 1.15 -2.11
N VAL A 57 -5.64 0.32 -3.08
CA VAL A 57 -4.66 -0.75 -2.89
C VAL A 57 -3.97 -1.08 -4.22
N SER A 58 -2.64 -1.12 -4.23
CA SER A 58 -1.86 -1.54 -5.39
C SER A 58 -1.41 -2.98 -5.22
N CYS A 59 -1.88 -3.88 -6.09
CA CYS A 59 -1.40 -5.26 -6.17
C CYS A 59 -0.27 -5.36 -7.20
N ILE A 60 0.90 -5.79 -6.74
CA ILE A 60 2.16 -5.78 -7.49
C ILE A 60 2.63 -7.23 -7.63
N ALA A 61 3.02 -7.61 -8.84
CA ALA A 61 3.58 -8.91 -9.18
C ALA A 61 5.09 -8.79 -9.44
N ARG A 62 5.84 -9.84 -9.09
CA ARG A 62 7.30 -9.86 -9.21
C ARG A 62 7.81 -9.53 -10.61
N ALA A 63 7.26 -10.13 -11.67
CA ALA A 63 7.78 -9.95 -13.03
C ALA A 63 9.33 -10.06 -13.08
N GLU A 64 10.04 -8.98 -13.45
CA GLU A 64 11.50 -8.93 -13.58
C GLU A 64 12.18 -8.26 -12.37
N GLY A 65 11.40 -7.76 -11.41
CA GLY A 65 11.94 -7.07 -10.24
C GLY A 65 12.53 -8.02 -9.19
N PRO A 66 13.18 -7.45 -8.15
CA PRO A 66 13.85 -8.22 -7.12
C PRO A 66 12.87 -9.08 -6.31
N ASP A 67 13.40 -10.10 -5.63
CA ASP A 67 12.61 -10.86 -4.65
C ASP A 67 12.24 -9.94 -3.48
N PHE A 68 10.97 -9.89 -3.14
CA PHE A 68 10.45 -9.05 -2.07
C PHE A 68 10.12 -9.84 -0.80
N ASN A 69 10.13 -11.17 -0.81
CA ASN A 69 9.57 -11.97 0.29
C ASN A 69 10.32 -11.74 1.61
N ASP A 70 11.64 -11.63 1.55
CA ASP A 70 12.47 -11.29 2.71
C ASP A 70 12.17 -9.88 3.25
N ALA A 71 12.13 -8.89 2.36
CA ALA A 71 11.79 -7.51 2.72
C ALA A 71 10.40 -7.41 3.37
N LEU A 72 9.40 -8.13 2.87
CA LEU A 72 8.06 -8.17 3.46
C LEU A 72 8.07 -8.73 4.89
N ALA A 73 8.84 -9.79 5.14
CA ALA A 73 8.95 -10.37 6.48
C ALA A 73 9.60 -9.39 7.46
N ARG A 74 10.69 -8.74 7.03
CA ARG A 74 11.43 -7.77 7.85
C ARG A 74 10.63 -6.50 8.12
N LEU A 75 9.88 -5.99 7.14
CA LEU A 75 8.95 -4.87 7.35
C LEU A 75 7.90 -5.20 8.41
N ALA A 76 7.38 -6.43 8.40
CA ALA A 76 6.39 -6.85 9.40
C ALA A 76 6.97 -6.89 10.82
N GLU A 77 8.25 -7.26 10.98
CA GLU A 77 8.98 -7.17 12.27
C GLU A 77 9.14 -5.72 12.75
N GLU A 78 9.26 -4.77 11.82
CA GLU A 78 9.29 -3.32 12.08
C GLU A 78 7.87 -2.71 12.31
N GLY A 79 6.81 -3.52 12.24
CA GLY A 79 5.42 -3.06 12.37
C GLY A 79 4.86 -2.39 11.09
N LEU A 80 5.60 -2.44 9.99
CA LEU A 80 5.19 -1.95 8.68
C LEU A 80 4.55 -3.09 7.87
N LEU A 81 3.22 -3.15 7.88
CA LEU A 81 2.51 -4.28 7.26
C LEU A 81 2.26 -4.06 5.77
N VAL A 82 2.99 -4.81 4.94
CA VAL A 82 2.69 -4.99 3.51
C VAL A 82 2.15 -6.39 3.30
N SER A 83 0.96 -6.48 2.72
CA SER A 83 0.28 -7.78 2.62
C SER A 83 0.77 -8.58 1.43
N GLY A 84 1.31 -9.76 1.65
CA GLY A 84 1.57 -10.72 0.57
C GLY A 84 0.29 -11.17 -0.16
N GLY A 85 0.48 -11.82 -1.31
CA GLY A 85 -0.58 -12.53 -2.01
C GLY A 85 -1.06 -13.76 -1.23
N TYR A 86 -2.26 -14.24 -1.56
CA TYR A 86 -2.87 -15.42 -0.94
C TYR A 86 -3.06 -16.55 -1.94
N GLY A 87 -3.15 -17.79 -1.45
CA GLY A 87 -3.41 -18.96 -2.27
C GLY A 87 -2.38 -19.09 -3.40
N LYS A 88 -2.86 -19.11 -4.65
CA LYS A 88 -2.03 -19.21 -5.86
C LYS A 88 -1.09 -18.01 -6.08
N LEU A 89 -1.33 -16.89 -5.40
CA LEU A 89 -0.55 -15.65 -5.53
C LEU A 89 0.46 -15.46 -4.39
N LYS A 90 0.53 -16.41 -3.45
CA LYS A 90 1.46 -16.35 -2.32
C LYS A 90 2.89 -16.43 -2.83
N GLY A 91 3.73 -15.46 -2.44
CA GLY A 91 5.12 -15.35 -2.89
C GLY A 91 5.31 -14.69 -4.27
N GLU A 92 4.23 -14.59 -5.06
CA GLU A 92 4.25 -14.05 -6.43
C GLU A 92 3.79 -12.58 -6.49
N THR A 93 2.98 -12.16 -5.52
CA THR A 93 2.46 -10.80 -5.43
C THR A 93 2.52 -10.25 -4.01
N PHE A 94 2.47 -8.93 -3.90
CA PHE A 94 2.24 -8.21 -2.66
C PHE A 94 1.31 -7.01 -2.89
N ARG A 95 0.75 -6.47 -1.81
CA ARG A 95 -0.26 -5.41 -1.83
C ARG A 95 0.09 -4.34 -0.82
N ILE A 96 0.19 -3.11 -1.31
CA ILE A 96 0.32 -1.90 -0.48
C ILE A 96 -1.04 -1.20 -0.44
N GLY A 97 -1.62 -1.10 0.75
CA GLY A 97 -2.84 -0.34 1.01
C GLY A 97 -2.50 1.13 1.24
N HIS A 98 -3.22 2.03 0.58
CA HIS A 98 -2.98 3.47 0.63
C HIS A 98 -4.30 4.23 0.74
N MET A 99 -5.15 3.76 1.65
CA MET A 99 -6.50 4.28 1.88
C MET A 99 -6.74 4.72 3.34
N GLY A 100 -7.92 5.25 3.60
CA GLY A 100 -8.28 5.71 4.95
C GLY A 100 -7.45 6.92 5.37
N GLU A 101 -6.86 6.83 6.55
CA GLU A 101 -6.11 7.91 7.19
C GLU A 101 -4.61 7.90 6.84
N HIS A 102 -4.14 6.99 5.99
CA HIS A 102 -2.76 7.02 5.50
C HIS A 102 -2.44 8.31 4.76
N THR A 103 -1.27 8.86 5.00
CA THR A 103 -0.76 10.07 4.35
C THR A 103 0.33 9.74 3.34
N MET A 104 0.67 10.72 2.49
CA MET A 104 1.82 10.55 1.59
C MET A 104 3.11 10.33 2.38
N ASP A 105 3.27 10.99 3.53
CA ASP A 105 4.46 10.82 4.38
C ASP A 105 4.55 9.40 4.95
N ASP A 106 3.42 8.82 5.39
CA ASP A 106 3.38 7.41 5.83
C ASP A 106 3.79 6.45 4.69
N LEU A 107 3.29 6.73 3.48
CA LEU A 107 3.64 5.94 2.30
C LEU A 107 5.13 6.07 1.98
N GLU A 108 5.67 7.29 1.91
CA GLU A 108 7.10 7.51 1.61
C GLU A 108 8.00 6.84 2.67
N HIS A 109 7.62 6.88 3.94
CA HIS A 109 8.33 6.18 5.00
C HIS A 109 8.37 4.67 4.73
N LEU A 110 7.22 4.07 4.41
CA LEU A 110 7.13 2.65 4.06
C LEU A 110 8.01 2.31 2.84
N LEU A 111 7.89 3.08 1.76
CA LEU A 111 8.63 2.82 0.51
C LEU A 111 10.14 2.93 0.73
N ALA A 112 10.60 3.95 1.46
CA ALA A 112 12.02 4.13 1.77
C ALA A 112 12.58 2.99 2.63
N ARG A 113 11.80 2.50 3.62
CA ARG A 113 12.19 1.32 4.40
C ARG A 113 12.22 0.06 3.55
N PHE A 114 11.25 -0.11 2.67
CA PHE A 114 11.23 -1.23 1.72
C PHE A 114 12.50 -1.23 0.85
N ASP A 115 12.84 -0.09 0.25
CA ASP A 115 14.01 0.04 -0.63
C ASP A 115 15.33 -0.28 0.10
N ALA A 116 15.48 0.18 1.35
CA ALA A 116 16.64 -0.14 2.17
C ALA A 116 16.79 -1.65 2.38
N LEU A 117 15.70 -2.35 2.66
CA LEU A 117 15.71 -3.79 2.88
C LEU A 117 16.05 -4.57 1.60
N LEU A 118 15.54 -4.14 0.44
CA LEU A 118 15.89 -4.75 -0.85
C LEU A 118 17.39 -4.65 -1.15
N GLN A 119 18.02 -3.51 -0.81
CA GLN A 119 19.45 -3.31 -1.01
C GLN A 119 20.32 -4.16 -0.08
N GLU A 120 19.86 -4.41 1.14
CA GLU A 120 20.55 -5.26 2.10
C GLU A 120 20.50 -6.73 1.68
N SER A 121 19.37 -7.23 1.18
CA SER A 121 19.21 -8.61 0.73
C SER A 121 19.90 -8.91 -0.60
N ALA A 122 20.35 -7.89 -1.33
CA ALA A 122 21.14 -8.01 -2.55
C ALA A 122 22.66 -8.14 -2.31
N ARG A 123 23.11 -8.02 -1.05
CA ARG A 123 24.51 -8.20 -0.63
C ARG A 123 24.75 -9.60 -0.08
#